data_AF-A0A1E2WY60-F1
#
_entry.id   AF-A0A1E2WY60-F1
#
_cell.length_a   1.000
_cell.length_b   1.000
_cell.length_c   1.000
_cell.angle_alpha   90.00
_cell.angle_beta   90.00
_cell.angle_gamma   90.00
#
_symmetry.space_group_name_H-M   'P 1'
#
loop_
_entity.id
_entity.type
_entity.pdbx_description
1 polymer ?
#
loop_
_entity_poly.entity_id
_entity_poly.type
_entity_poly.pdbx_seq_one_letter_code
_entity_poly.pdbx_strand_id
1 'polypeptide(L)'
;MNHFNFKSLAFYGVAISSVLLLFKTVTIYGENNLKAPPLVNGRYRLTLAENLPNCEKSDTLTLNIQQSGIYLNASVLSANASANTDEKHSLAGILKNQQLNLSGKVGKSILCNIPYPQNDPLNSVTIQMQLVDKGNMTGQLTINGIPKTLKFTAVPQNS
;
A
#
# COMPACT_ATOMS: atom_id res chain seq x y z
N MET A 1 52.33 -36.52 25.90
CA MET A 1 51.08 -35.99 26.48
C MET A 1 50.16 -35.54 25.35
N ASN A 2 49.01 -36.19 25.16
CA ASN A 2 47.84 -35.62 24.48
C ASN A 2 46.63 -36.53 24.78
N HIS A 3 45.84 -36.20 25.81
CA HIS A 3 44.59 -36.87 26.12
C HIS A 3 43.48 -36.33 25.21
N PHE A 4 43.51 -36.71 23.93
CA PHE A 4 42.47 -36.34 22.98
C PHE A 4 41.26 -37.28 23.18
N ASN A 5 40.25 -36.80 23.91
CA ASN A 5 39.04 -37.58 24.19
C ASN A 5 38.09 -37.56 22.98
N PHE A 6 38.33 -38.45 22.02
CA PHE A 6 37.52 -38.61 20.80
C PHE A 6 36.01 -38.69 21.08
N LYS A 7 35.62 -39.34 22.19
CA LYS A 7 34.23 -39.44 22.64
C LYS A 7 33.60 -38.07 22.95
N SER A 8 34.37 -37.16 23.53
CA SER A 8 33.95 -35.79 23.83
C SER A 8 33.84 -34.96 22.55
N LEU A 9 34.80 -35.11 21.63
CA LEU A 9 34.78 -34.43 20.32
C LEU A 9 33.53 -34.83 19.51
N ALA A 10 33.21 -36.12 19.45
CA ALA A 10 32.02 -36.60 18.74
C ALA A 10 30.73 -36.07 19.37
N PHE A 11 30.64 -36.05 20.71
CA PHE A 11 29.48 -35.52 21.42
C PHE A 11 29.25 -34.03 21.12
N TYR A 12 30.30 -33.21 21.23
CA TYR A 12 30.21 -31.78 20.93
C TYR A 12 29.96 -31.53 19.43
N GLY A 13 30.57 -32.32 18.54
CA GLY A 13 30.33 -32.23 17.10
C GLY A 13 28.87 -32.47 16.73
N VAL A 14 28.25 -33.51 17.29
CA VAL A 14 26.82 -33.81 17.08
C VAL A 14 25.94 -32.72 17.67
N ALA A 15 26.23 -32.28 18.90
CA ALA A 15 25.46 -31.22 19.56
C ALA A 15 25.49 -29.90 18.77
N ILE A 16 26.68 -29.46 18.34
CA ILE A 16 26.86 -28.24 17.54
C ILE A 16 26.14 -28.38 16.20
N SER A 17 26.31 -29.51 15.51
CA SER A 17 25.67 -29.74 14.20
C SER A 17 24.14 -29.73 14.30
N SER A 18 23.59 -30.33 15.37
CA SER A 18 22.15 -30.34 15.63
C SER A 18 21.60 -28.93 15.85
N VAL A 19 22.29 -28.13 16.68
CA VAL A 19 21.91 -26.72 16.92
C VAL A 19 21.96 -25.92 15.62
N LEU A 20 23.01 -26.07 14.82
CA LEU A 20 23.14 -25.38 13.53
C LEU A 20 22.02 -25.76 12.55
N LEU A 21 21.63 -27.04 12.51
CA LEU A 21 20.52 -27.51 11.68
C LEU A 21 19.18 -26.92 12.13
N LEU A 22 18.92 -26.90 13.44
CA LEU A 22 17.71 -26.27 13.98
C LEU A 22 17.67 -24.78 13.68
N PHE A 23 18.78 -24.07 13.91
CA PHE A 23 18.88 -22.64 13.62
C PHE A 23 18.61 -22.37 12.15
N LYS A 24 19.28 -23.10 11.25
CA LYS A 24 19.06 -22.98 9.81
C LYS A 24 17.60 -23.23 9.42
N THR A 25 16.98 -24.25 10.00
CA THR A 25 15.58 -24.60 9.70
C THR A 25 14.62 -23.50 10.13
N VAL A 26 14.80 -22.97 11.34
CA VAL A 26 13.97 -21.88 11.88
C VAL A 26 14.22 -20.58 11.10
N THR A 27 15.48 -20.27 10.72
CA THR A 27 15.81 -19.10 9.90
C THR A 27 15.13 -19.18 8.54
N ILE A 28 15.24 -20.32 7.83
CA ILE A 28 14.58 -20.52 6.52
C ILE A 28 13.07 -20.40 6.65
N TYR A 29 12.48 -20.97 7.70
CA TYR A 29 11.05 -20.83 7.96
C TYR A 29 10.66 -19.37 8.19
N GLY A 30 11.43 -18.63 8.99
CA GLY A 30 11.23 -17.20 9.23
C GLY A 30 11.30 -16.39 7.93
N GLU A 31 12.35 -16.56 7.13
CA GLU A 31 12.51 -15.83 5.87
C GLU A 31 11.40 -16.10 4.85
N ASN A 32 10.89 -17.34 4.81
CA ASN A 32 9.85 -17.71 3.85
C ASN A 32 8.45 -17.29 4.29
N ASN A 33 8.16 -17.27 5.60
CA ASN A 33 6.81 -17.03 6.12
C ASN A 33 6.61 -15.63 6.72
N LEU A 34 7.68 -14.97 7.19
CA LEU A 34 7.65 -13.65 7.82
C LEU A 34 8.23 -12.59 6.89
N LYS A 35 7.66 -12.48 5.69
CA LYS A 35 8.04 -11.42 4.75
C LYS A 35 7.33 -10.12 5.12
N ALA A 36 8.10 -9.03 5.15
CA ALA A 36 7.51 -7.71 5.26
C ALA A 36 6.57 -7.47 4.07
N PRO A 37 5.42 -6.82 4.28
CA PRO A 37 4.58 -6.37 3.17
C PRO A 37 5.39 -5.49 2.21
N PRO A 38 5.10 -5.52 0.90
CA PRO A 38 5.76 -4.62 -0.04
C PRO A 38 5.54 -3.16 0.37
N LEU A 39 6.58 -2.34 0.22
CA LEU A 39 6.49 -0.91 0.51
C LEU A 39 5.69 -0.22 -0.61
N VAL A 40 4.59 0.42 -0.25
CA VAL A 40 3.69 1.16 -1.15
C VAL A 40 3.57 2.64 -0.75
N ASN A 41 4.37 3.08 0.22
CA ASN A 41 4.42 4.46 0.67
C ASN A 41 4.83 5.40 -0.48
N GLY A 42 4.15 6.54 -0.62
CA GLY A 42 4.48 7.55 -1.63
C GLY A 42 3.28 8.12 -2.37
N ARG A 43 3.57 8.87 -3.44
CA ARG A 43 2.55 9.52 -4.28
C ARG A 43 2.33 8.74 -5.56
N TYR A 44 1.06 8.61 -5.93
CA TYR A 44 0.63 7.91 -7.13
C TYR A 44 -0.27 8.82 -7.94
N ARG A 45 0.08 9.00 -9.21
CA ARG A 45 -0.81 9.66 -10.17
C ARG A 45 -1.88 8.66 -10.60
N LEU A 46 -3.13 8.99 -10.31
CA LEU A 46 -4.31 8.23 -10.71
C LEU A 46 -4.74 8.67 -12.11
N THR A 47 -4.81 7.71 -13.02
CA THR A 47 -5.37 7.88 -14.36
C THR A 47 -6.61 7.00 -14.44
N LEU A 48 -7.80 7.62 -14.47
CA LEU A 48 -9.04 6.88 -14.64
C LEU A 48 -9.21 6.49 -16.11
N ALA A 49 -9.71 5.28 -16.35
CA ALA A 49 -9.98 4.79 -17.70
C ALA A 49 -11.20 5.49 -18.35
N GLU A 50 -12.09 6.03 -17.52
CA GLU A 50 -13.27 6.77 -17.93
C GLU A 50 -13.42 8.02 -17.07
N ASN A 51 -14.00 9.09 -17.63
CA ASN A 51 -14.32 10.29 -16.88
C ASN A 51 -15.35 9.97 -15.79
N LEU A 52 -15.23 10.61 -14.64
CA LEU A 52 -16.25 10.52 -13.60
C LEU A 52 -17.58 11.07 -14.12
N PRO A 53 -18.70 10.32 -14.02
CA PRO A 53 -20.00 10.86 -14.33
C PRO A 53 -20.31 12.03 -13.38
N ASN A 54 -20.83 13.13 -13.92
CA ASN A 54 -21.03 14.44 -13.25
C ASN A 54 -19.76 15.27 -12.95
N CYS A 55 -18.60 14.93 -13.52
CA CYS A 55 -17.45 15.84 -13.55
C CYS A 55 -17.15 16.25 -15.01
N GLU A 56 -17.20 17.54 -15.31
CA GLU A 56 -16.96 18.09 -16.66
C GLU A 56 -15.48 17.99 -17.07
N LYS A 57 -14.58 18.01 -16.08
CA LYS A 57 -13.13 17.79 -16.24
C LYS A 57 -12.63 16.84 -15.16
N SER A 58 -12.22 15.64 -15.56
CA SER A 58 -11.49 14.72 -14.70
C SER A 58 -10.00 14.98 -14.90
N ASP A 59 -9.46 16.01 -14.26
CA ASP A 59 -8.00 16.16 -14.21
C ASP A 59 -7.38 15.00 -13.43
N THR A 60 -6.10 14.74 -13.70
CA THR A 60 -5.37 13.62 -13.09
C THR A 60 -5.29 13.78 -11.57
N LEU A 61 -5.94 12.89 -10.82
CA LEU A 61 -5.91 12.91 -9.36
C LEU A 61 -4.56 12.38 -8.86
N THR A 62 -4.12 12.83 -7.69
CA THR A 62 -2.93 12.30 -7.01
C THR A 62 -3.35 11.63 -5.72
N LEU A 63 -2.89 10.40 -5.49
CA LEU A 63 -3.11 9.66 -4.26
C LEU A 63 -1.81 9.66 -3.46
N ASN A 64 -1.84 10.23 -2.26
CA ASN A 64 -0.74 10.17 -1.32
C ASN A 64 -1.01 9.05 -0.32
N ILE A 65 -0.14 8.04 -0.27
CA ILE A 65 -0.27 6.88 0.61
C ILE A 65 0.84 6.93 1.65
N GLN A 66 0.47 6.79 2.93
CA GLN A 66 1.35 6.54 4.05
C GLN A 66 1.12 5.13 4.60
N GLN A 67 2.19 4.35 4.73
CA GLN A 67 2.14 2.97 5.21
C GLN A 67 2.76 2.83 6.60
N SER A 68 2.03 2.18 7.50
CA SER A 68 2.51 1.72 8.81
C SER A 68 2.24 0.22 8.95
N GLY A 69 3.24 -0.60 8.60
CA GLY A 69 3.10 -2.06 8.54
C GLY A 69 2.08 -2.48 7.47
N ILE A 70 0.98 -3.10 7.90
CA ILE A 70 -0.15 -3.47 7.02
C ILE A 70 -1.22 -2.38 6.92
N TYR A 71 -1.17 -1.35 7.76
CA TYR A 71 -2.16 -0.27 7.77
C TYR A 71 -1.73 0.84 6.82
N LEU A 72 -2.71 1.39 6.12
CA LEU A 72 -2.52 2.43 5.13
C LEU A 72 -3.41 3.61 5.47
N ASN A 73 -2.82 4.80 5.45
CA ASN A 73 -3.53 6.07 5.48
C ASN A 73 -3.30 6.73 4.13
N ALA A 74 -4.33 7.31 3.53
CA ALA A 74 -4.20 7.97 2.24
C ALA A 74 -5.04 9.24 2.15
N SER A 75 -4.63 10.14 1.27
CA SER A 75 -5.40 11.31 0.87
C SER A 75 -5.42 11.41 -0.65
N VAL A 76 -6.58 11.81 -1.19
CA VAL A 76 -6.72 12.15 -2.60
C VAL A 76 -6.52 13.65 -2.71
N LEU A 77 -5.64 14.04 -3.62
CA LEU A 77 -5.22 15.40 -3.89
C LEU A 77 -5.54 15.74 -5.34
N SER A 78 -5.81 17.02 -5.62
CA SER A 78 -5.82 17.51 -7.01
C SER A 78 -4.41 17.51 -7.59
N ALA A 79 -4.28 17.40 -8.92
CA ALA A 79 -3.00 17.31 -9.64
C ALA A 79 -1.98 18.40 -9.27
N ASN A 80 -2.49 19.59 -8.90
CA ASN A 80 -1.69 20.79 -8.64
C ASN A 80 -1.49 21.08 -7.14
N ALA A 81 -1.94 20.21 -6.24
CA ALA A 81 -1.81 20.44 -4.81
C ALA A 81 -0.34 20.30 -4.37
N SER A 82 0.21 21.36 -3.80
CA SER A 82 1.58 21.38 -3.26
C SER A 82 1.73 20.41 -2.11
N ALA A 83 2.90 19.81 -1.99
CA ALA A 83 3.21 18.71 -1.08
C ALA A 83 3.03 18.96 0.44
N ASN A 84 2.76 20.19 0.85
CA ASN A 84 2.89 20.68 2.23
C ASN A 84 1.56 20.86 2.96
N THR A 85 0.45 20.37 2.42
CA THR A 85 -0.77 20.31 3.20
C THR A 85 -0.70 19.09 4.12
N ASP A 86 -0.67 19.36 5.43
CA ASP A 86 -1.12 18.47 6.52
C ASP A 86 -2.61 18.13 6.35
N GLU A 87 -3.01 17.74 5.13
CA GLU A 87 -4.34 17.27 4.85
C GLU A 87 -4.50 15.92 5.53
N LYS A 88 -5.33 15.92 6.58
CA LYS A 88 -5.77 14.71 7.27
C LYS A 88 -6.05 13.63 6.24
N HIS A 89 -5.39 12.49 6.38
CA HIS A 89 -5.66 11.33 5.55
C HIS A 89 -7.14 10.96 5.66
N SER A 90 -7.90 11.29 4.62
CA SER A 90 -9.35 11.08 4.59
C SER A 90 -9.72 9.65 4.23
N LEU A 91 -8.74 8.84 3.82
CA LEU A 91 -8.87 7.43 3.49
C LEU A 91 -8.00 6.60 4.43
N ALA A 92 -8.54 5.48 4.89
CA ALA A 92 -7.83 4.48 5.67
C ALA A 92 -8.07 3.09 5.10
N GLY A 93 -7.11 2.19 5.29
CA GLY A 93 -7.17 0.87 4.69
C GLY A 93 -6.10 -0.10 5.18
N ILE A 94 -6.10 -1.27 4.55
CA ILE A 94 -5.21 -2.38 4.89
C ILE A 94 -4.59 -2.95 3.61
N LEU A 95 -3.30 -3.24 3.65
CA LEU A 95 -2.54 -4.01 2.68
C LEU A 95 -2.54 -5.48 3.09
N LYS A 96 -3.18 -6.34 2.30
CA LYS A 96 -3.18 -7.80 2.51
C LYS A 96 -2.99 -8.50 1.17
N ASN A 97 -2.06 -9.46 1.10
CA ASN A 97 -1.80 -10.25 -0.11
C ASN A 97 -1.58 -9.39 -1.37
N GLN A 98 -0.85 -8.28 -1.27
CA GLN A 98 -0.59 -7.33 -2.37
C GLN A 98 -1.84 -6.60 -2.91
N GLN A 99 -2.97 -6.74 -2.21
CA GLN A 99 -4.19 -5.99 -2.45
C GLN A 99 -4.35 -4.91 -1.37
N LEU A 100 -4.68 -3.70 -1.82
CA LEU A 100 -4.91 -2.55 -0.96
C LEU A 100 -6.37 -2.16 -1.08
N ASN A 101 -7.05 -2.07 0.06
CA ASN A 101 -8.42 -1.58 0.14
C ASN A 101 -8.43 -0.33 1.01
N LEU A 102 -8.68 0.82 0.40
CA LEU A 102 -8.81 2.10 1.07
C LEU A 102 -10.28 2.50 1.07
N SER A 103 -10.76 3.05 2.17
CA SER A 103 -12.12 3.58 2.27
C SER A 103 -12.12 4.85 3.10
N GLY A 104 -13.02 5.76 2.78
CA GLY A 104 -13.16 6.99 3.52
C GLY A 104 -14.04 8.00 2.81
N LYS A 105 -13.88 9.27 3.16
CA LYS A 105 -14.70 10.36 2.63
C LYS A 105 -13.84 11.36 1.88
N VAL A 106 -14.21 11.68 0.65
CA VAL A 106 -13.48 12.64 -0.18
C VAL A 106 -14.45 13.72 -0.64
N GLY A 107 -14.02 14.98 -0.58
CA GLY A 107 -14.80 16.10 -1.08
C GLY A 107 -15.03 16.00 -2.58
N LYS A 108 -16.23 16.38 -3.03
CA LYS A 108 -16.57 16.39 -4.46
C LYS A 108 -15.68 17.37 -5.23
N SER A 109 -15.26 18.46 -4.59
CA SER A 109 -14.36 19.45 -5.19
C SER A 109 -13.02 18.86 -5.61
N ILE A 110 -12.48 17.96 -4.79
CA ILE A 110 -11.20 17.28 -5.07
C ILE A 110 -11.39 16.28 -6.22
N LEU A 111 -12.49 15.52 -6.21
CA LEU A 111 -12.78 14.48 -7.22
C LEU A 111 -13.03 15.06 -8.62
N CYS A 112 -13.71 16.21 -8.72
CA CYS A 112 -14.04 16.85 -9.99
C CYS A 112 -13.15 18.07 -10.33
N ASN A 113 -12.11 18.35 -9.54
CA ASN A 113 -11.27 19.55 -9.63
C ASN A 113 -12.08 20.86 -9.73
N ILE A 114 -13.13 21.01 -8.91
CA ILE A 114 -14.01 22.20 -8.86
C ILE A 114 -13.52 23.11 -7.73
N PRO A 115 -13.57 24.45 -7.87
CA PRO A 115 -13.29 25.37 -6.77
C PRO A 115 -14.13 25.04 -5.53
N TYR A 116 -13.45 24.94 -4.37
CA TYR A 116 -14.02 24.49 -3.10
C TYR A 116 -15.26 25.31 -2.71
N PRO A 117 -16.49 24.78 -2.81
CA PRO A 117 -17.66 25.43 -2.28
C PRO A 117 -17.62 25.36 -0.75
N GLN A 118 -18.15 26.38 -0.07
CA GLN A 118 -18.19 26.46 1.40
C GLN A 118 -18.88 25.26 2.08
N ASN A 119 -19.69 24.49 1.34
CA ASN A 119 -20.30 23.24 1.76
C ASN A 119 -19.99 22.14 0.74
N ASP A 120 -18.75 21.63 0.74
CA ASP A 120 -18.38 20.52 -0.14
C ASP A 120 -19.02 19.20 0.35
N PRO A 121 -19.95 18.59 -0.41
CA PRO A 121 -20.51 17.30 -0.03
C PRO A 121 -19.41 16.23 -0.03
N LEU A 122 -19.18 15.65 1.14
CA LEU A 122 -18.29 14.50 1.32
C LEU A 122 -18.93 13.25 0.74
N ASN A 123 -18.29 12.68 -0.29
CA ASN A 123 -18.71 11.41 -0.85
C ASN A 123 -17.91 10.27 -0.20
N SER A 124 -18.60 9.20 0.18
CA SER A 124 -17.92 7.97 0.59
C SER A 124 -17.28 7.33 -0.64
N VAL A 125 -15.98 7.07 -0.56
CA VAL A 125 -15.18 6.50 -1.65
C VAL A 125 -14.51 5.23 -1.15
N THR A 126 -14.56 4.19 -1.98
CA THR A 126 -13.83 2.95 -1.78
C THR A 126 -12.89 2.75 -2.95
N ILE A 127 -11.62 2.54 -2.65
CA ILE A 127 -10.56 2.30 -3.63
C ILE A 127 -10.01 0.91 -3.37
N GLN A 128 -10.14 0.02 -4.35
CA GLN A 128 -9.51 -1.29 -4.32
C GLN A 128 -8.43 -1.30 -5.38
N MET A 129 -7.21 -1.67 -5.02
CA MET A 129 -6.09 -1.74 -5.96
C MET A 129 -5.23 -2.95 -5.69
N GLN A 130 -4.56 -3.42 -6.73
CA GLN A 130 -3.63 -4.52 -6.66
C GLN A 130 -2.27 -4.04 -7.18
N LEU A 131 -1.22 -4.40 -6.45
CA LEU A 131 0.15 -4.16 -6.87
C LEU A 131 0.44 -5.08 -8.07
N VAL A 132 0.88 -4.50 -9.20
CA VAL A 132 1.12 -5.26 -10.43
C VAL A 132 2.62 -5.47 -10.62
N ASP A 133 3.32 -4.45 -11.13
CA ASP A 133 4.74 -4.56 -11.47
C ASP A 133 5.44 -3.21 -11.32
N LYS A 134 6.69 -3.21 -10.86
CA LYS A 134 7.54 -2.01 -10.64
C LYS A 134 6.88 -0.85 -9.87
N GLY A 135 5.96 -1.14 -8.96
CA GLY A 135 5.24 -0.13 -8.17
C GLY A 135 3.99 0.46 -8.84
N ASN A 136 3.68 0.05 -10.08
CA ASN A 136 2.39 0.39 -10.69
C ASN A 136 1.27 -0.40 -10.03
N MET A 137 0.13 0.25 -9.88
CA MET A 137 -1.08 -0.34 -9.30
C MET A 137 -2.23 -0.19 -10.26
N THR A 138 -3.07 -1.21 -10.37
CA THR A 138 -4.33 -1.12 -11.10
C THR A 138 -5.47 -1.36 -10.13
N GLY A 139 -6.56 -0.64 -10.31
CA GLY A 139 -7.62 -0.66 -9.33
C GLY A 139 -8.97 -0.22 -9.85
N GLN A 140 -9.89 -0.22 -8.90
CA GLN A 140 -11.29 0.10 -9.05
C GLN A 140 -11.68 1.13 -8.00
N LEU A 141 -12.30 2.20 -8.45
CA LEU A 141 -12.82 3.30 -7.66
C LEU A 141 -14.34 3.21 -7.65
N THR A 142 -14.91 3.08 -6.46
CA THR A 142 -16.36 3.10 -6.24
C THR A 142 -16.70 4.31 -5.42
N ILE A 143 -17.62 5.14 -5.92
CA ILE A 143 -18.05 6.37 -5.26
C ILE A 143 -19.53 6.18 -4.90
N ASN A 144 -19.87 6.38 -3.63
CA ASN A 144 -21.25 6.30 -3.19
C ASN A 144 -22.08 7.41 -3.87
N GLY A 145 -23.13 7.02 -4.59
CA GLY A 145 -23.91 7.91 -5.46
C GLY A 145 -23.63 7.75 -6.96
N ILE A 146 -22.62 6.98 -7.35
CA ILE A 146 -22.37 6.59 -8.75
C ILE A 146 -22.48 5.05 -8.83
N PRO A 147 -23.46 4.49 -9.57
CA PRO A 147 -23.66 3.04 -9.64
C PRO A 147 -22.59 2.29 -10.46
N LYS A 148 -21.62 3.02 -11.03
CA LYS A 148 -20.56 2.46 -11.88
C LYS A 148 -19.22 2.44 -11.14
N THR A 149 -18.55 1.30 -11.18
CA THR A 149 -17.18 1.15 -10.71
C THR A 149 -16.21 1.61 -11.80
N LEU A 150 -15.35 2.57 -11.47
CA LEU A 150 -14.41 3.17 -12.41
C LEU A 150 -13.04 2.48 -12.29
N LYS A 151 -12.53 1.96 -13.40
CA LYS A 151 -11.18 1.39 -13.43
C LYS A 151 -10.15 2.52 -13.51
N PHE A 152 -9.03 2.37 -12.81
CA PHE A 152 -7.93 3.31 -12.87
C PHE A 152 -6.57 2.61 -12.82
N THR A 153 -5.55 3.33 -13.27
CA THR A 153 -4.14 2.96 -13.11
C THR A 153 -3.46 4.02 -12.25
N ALA A 154 -2.72 3.57 -11.23
CA ALA A 154 -1.90 4.38 -10.35
C ALA A 154 -0.42 4.17 -10.73
N VAL A 155 0.25 5.26 -11.11
CA VAL A 155 1.67 5.27 -11.44
C VAL A 155 2.41 6.04 -10.36
N PRO A 156 3.47 5.48 -9.74
CA PRO A 156 4.25 6.20 -8.74
C PRO A 156 4.84 7.47 -9.34
N GLN A 157 4.67 8.59 -8.65
CA GLN A 157 5.40 9.82 -8.96
C GLN A 157 6.72 9.75 -8.21
N ASN A 158 7.82 9.61 -8.95
CA ASN A 158 9.15 9.81 -8.39
C ASN A 158 9.22 11.25 -7.90
N SER A 159 9.40 11.42 -6.59
CA SER A 159 9.71 12.71 -6.00
C SER A 159 11.22 12.92 -5.96
#